data_AF-A0A7L4TLP8-F1
#
_entry.id   AF-A0A7L4TLP8-F1
#
_cell.length_a   1.000
_cell.length_b   1.000
_cell.length_c   1.000
_cell.angle_alpha   90.00
_cell.angle_beta   90.00
_cell.angle_gamma   90.00
#
_symmetry.space_group_name_H-M   'P 1'
#
loop_
_entity.id
_entity.type
_entity.pdbx_description
1 polymer ?
#
loop_
_entity_poly.entity_id
_entity_poly.type
_entity_poly.pdbx_seq_one_letter_code
_entity_poly.pdbx_strand_id
1 'polypeptide(L)'
;TSAHKWNVNEYVQEETVSKEYSLFEEGRHIQHLKLSHKFADNWFVSFGANRNDFQGYLNDKNGPEYDENDTTRGYRWLPKEQLNGTALISYSKENFRFFYKFESLDEDVDYYNSTVQSGFNDVTGSYRYADDKRYFSNRFFHTLNANGKM
;
A
#
# COMPACT_ATOMS: atom_id res chain seq x y z
N THR A 1 21.88 -23.29 -17.68
CA THR A 1 21.57 -23.88 -16.35
C THR A 1 21.85 -22.80 -15.33
N SER A 2 20.83 -22.18 -14.72
CA SER A 2 21.09 -21.16 -13.69
C SER A 2 21.60 -21.84 -12.43
N ALA A 3 22.79 -21.48 -11.97
CA ALA A 3 23.48 -22.10 -10.83
C ALA A 3 22.90 -21.74 -9.45
N HIS A 4 21.90 -20.85 -9.40
CA HIS A 4 21.45 -20.25 -8.15
C HIS A 4 20.09 -20.80 -7.75
N LYS A 5 20.05 -21.55 -6.63
CA LYS A 5 18.83 -22.07 -6.03
C LYS A 5 17.96 -20.95 -5.45
N TRP A 6 18.55 -19.80 -5.14
CA TRP A 6 17.89 -18.61 -4.59
C TRP A 6 17.87 -17.48 -5.61
N ASN A 7 16.77 -16.72 -5.61
CA ASN A 7 16.60 -15.52 -6.40
C ASN A 7 16.00 -14.44 -5.49
N VAL A 8 16.69 -13.31 -5.39
CA VAL A 8 16.30 -12.14 -4.59
C VAL A 8 16.06 -11.00 -5.56
N ASN A 9 14.92 -10.32 -5.44
CA ASN A 9 14.61 -9.12 -6.20
C ASN A 9 14.16 -8.05 -5.22
N GLU A 10 14.87 -6.93 -5.22
CA GLU A 10 14.55 -5.75 -4.43
C GLU A 10 14.54 -4.54 -5.34
N TYR A 11 13.61 -3.61 -5.09
CA TYR A 11 13.62 -2.31 -5.73
C TYR A 11 12.97 -1.27 -4.82
N VAL A 12 13.42 -0.03 -4.98
CA VAL A 12 12.78 1.17 -4.45
C VAL A 12 12.46 2.04 -5.65
N GLN A 13 11.24 2.57 -5.70
CA GLN A 13 10.76 3.43 -6.77
C GLN A 13 10.07 4.64 -6.17
N GLU A 14 10.43 5.81 -6.71
CA GLU A 14 9.93 7.12 -6.33
C GLU A 14 9.11 7.69 -7.50
N GLU A 15 7.92 8.21 -7.24
CA GLU A 15 7.07 8.82 -8.28
C GLU A 15 6.54 10.19 -7.88
N THR A 16 6.69 11.16 -8.80
CA THR A 16 6.09 12.49 -8.72
C THR A 16 4.61 12.45 -9.08
N VAL A 17 3.79 13.19 -8.33
CA VAL A 17 2.36 13.34 -8.61
C VAL A 17 2.12 14.77 -9.11
N SER A 18 1.99 14.92 -10.42
CA SER A 18 1.91 16.23 -11.08
C SER A 18 3.16 17.09 -10.85
N LYS A 19 3.11 18.08 -9.96
CA LYS A 19 4.25 18.92 -9.57
C LYS A 19 4.70 18.69 -8.13
N GLU A 20 4.01 17.81 -7.41
CA GLU A 20 4.23 17.49 -5.99
C GLU A 20 5.18 16.30 -5.94
N TYR A 21 6.40 16.56 -5.46
CA TYR A 21 7.43 15.54 -5.23
C TYR A 21 8.43 16.02 -4.20
N SER A 22 8.56 15.21 -3.16
CA SER A 22 9.58 15.29 -2.14
C SER A 22 10.13 13.88 -1.97
N LEU A 23 11.35 13.75 -1.46
CA LEU A 23 11.93 12.43 -1.20
C LEU A 23 11.13 11.61 -0.16
N PHE A 24 10.28 12.28 0.64
CA PHE A 24 9.51 11.62 1.71
C PHE A 24 8.10 12.18 1.96
N GLU A 25 7.83 13.44 1.62
CA GLU A 25 6.62 14.15 2.09
C GLU A 25 5.55 14.32 0.99
N GLU A 26 5.91 14.12 -0.28
CA GLU A 26 5.03 14.32 -1.42
C GLU A 26 5.34 13.30 -2.50
N GLY A 27 4.30 12.80 -3.16
CA GLY A 27 4.44 11.80 -4.21
C GLY A 27 4.11 10.39 -3.74
N ARG A 28 4.70 9.40 -4.40
CA ARG A 28 4.48 7.97 -4.13
C ARG A 28 5.80 7.23 -3.97
N HIS A 29 5.96 6.59 -2.83
CA HIS A 29 7.15 5.85 -2.42
C HIS A 29 6.83 4.35 -2.41
N ILE A 30 7.45 3.58 -3.31
CA ILE A 30 7.21 2.15 -3.45
C ILE A 30 8.48 1.39 -3.10
N GLN A 31 8.37 0.49 -2.13
CA GLN A 31 9.45 -0.40 -1.71
C GLN A 31 8.99 -1.84 -1.94
N HIS A 32 9.83 -2.66 -2.56
CA HIS A 32 9.49 -4.04 -2.85
C HIS A 32 10.66 -4.95 -2.58
N LEU A 33 10.38 -6.06 -1.90
CA LEU A 33 11.31 -7.15 -1.68
C LEU A 33 10.63 -8.47 -2.00
N LYS A 34 11.28 -9.29 -2.80
CA LYS A 34 10.84 -10.64 -3.14
C LYS A 34 11.98 -11.63 -3.08
N LEU A 35 11.76 -12.70 -2.35
CA LEU A 35 12.66 -13.83 -2.19
C LEU A 35 12.00 -15.06 -2.82
N SER A 36 12.76 -15.81 -3.60
CA SER A 36 12.29 -17.01 -4.29
C SER A 36 13.36 -18.10 -4.21
N HIS A 37 12.92 -19.33 -3.95
CA HIS A 37 13.83 -20.45 -3.77
C HIS A 37 13.26 -21.75 -4.31
N LYS A 38 14.11 -22.51 -4.99
CA LYS A 38 13.85 -23.89 -5.35
C LYS A 38 14.60 -24.81 -4.37
N PHE A 39 13.92 -25.27 -3.33
CA PHE A 39 14.54 -26.06 -2.25
C PHE A 39 14.64 -27.55 -2.57
N ALA A 40 13.80 -28.07 -3.47
CA ALA A 40 13.85 -29.43 -3.99
C ALA A 40 13.55 -29.44 -5.50
N ASP A 41 13.85 -30.54 -6.19
CA ASP A 41 13.76 -30.62 -7.66
C ASP A 41 12.38 -30.24 -8.23
N ASN A 42 11.34 -30.45 -7.45
CA ASN A 42 9.95 -30.22 -7.86
C ASN A 42 9.25 -29.14 -7.03
N TRP A 43 9.88 -28.57 -6.01
CA TRP A 43 9.26 -27.60 -5.10
C TRP A 43 9.88 -26.22 -5.22
N PHE A 44 9.01 -25.22 -5.31
CA PHE A 44 9.36 -23.81 -5.37
C PHE A 44 8.59 -23.03 -4.31
N VAL A 45 9.27 -22.10 -3.64
CA VAL A 45 8.67 -21.16 -2.70
C VAL A 45 9.04 -19.73 -3.07
N SER A 46 8.12 -18.80 -2.82
CA SER A 46 8.37 -17.38 -2.94
C SER A 46 7.68 -16.63 -1.82
N PHE A 47 8.36 -15.63 -1.28
CA PHE A 47 7.83 -14.65 -0.35
C PHE A 47 8.07 -13.26 -0.94
N GLY A 48 7.11 -12.37 -0.78
CA GLY A 48 7.19 -11.00 -1.26
C GLY A 48 6.51 -10.05 -0.29
N ALA A 49 7.07 -8.87 -0.13
CA ALA A 49 6.48 -7.75 0.59
C ALA A 49 6.62 -6.49 -0.28
N ASN A 50 5.56 -5.72 -0.37
CA ASN A 50 5.54 -4.45 -1.07
C ASN A 50 4.87 -3.41 -0.19
N ARG A 51 5.58 -2.31 0.10
CA ARG A 51 5.03 -1.13 0.76
C ARG A 51 4.84 -0.06 -0.30
N ASN A 52 3.65 0.51 -0.36
CA ASN A 52 3.29 1.60 -1.24
C ASN A 52 2.73 2.72 -0.37
N ASP A 53 3.51 3.78 -0.23
CA ASP A 53 3.17 4.95 0.56
C ASP A 53 2.87 6.12 -0.39
N PHE A 54 1.62 6.57 -0.40
CA PHE A 54 1.13 7.66 -1.22
C PHE A 54 0.72 8.81 -0.33
N GLN A 55 1.43 9.94 -0.45
CA GLN A 55 1.26 11.11 0.43
C GLN A 55 0.04 11.99 0.09
N GLY A 56 -0.79 11.56 -0.87
CA GLY A 56 -1.96 12.29 -1.32
C GLY A 56 -1.64 13.21 -2.50
N TYR A 57 -2.68 13.84 -3.04
CA TYR A 57 -2.56 14.85 -4.11
C TYR A 57 -3.41 16.06 -3.76
N LEU A 58 -2.81 17.25 -3.70
CA LEU A 58 -3.50 18.47 -3.27
C LEU A 58 -4.27 19.13 -4.41
N ASN A 59 -3.61 19.41 -5.54
CA ASN A 59 -4.19 20.13 -6.68
C ASN A 59 -4.82 21.49 -6.29
N ASP A 60 -6.14 21.55 -6.16
CA ASP A 60 -6.96 22.71 -5.79
C ASP A 60 -7.25 22.78 -4.29
N LYS A 61 -6.67 21.87 -3.51
CA LYS A 61 -6.81 21.81 -2.05
C LYS A 61 -5.59 22.39 -1.35
N ASN A 62 -5.81 22.87 -0.13
CA ASN A 62 -4.82 23.54 0.71
C ASN A 62 -4.22 22.62 1.80
N GLY A 63 -4.54 21.32 1.75
CA GLY A 63 -3.96 20.33 2.66
C GLY A 63 -4.70 20.18 3.98
N PRO A 64 -4.18 19.32 4.88
CA PRO A 64 -4.88 18.90 6.09
C PRO A 64 -4.88 19.97 7.20
N GLU A 65 -3.93 20.90 7.19
CA GLU A 65 -3.80 21.94 8.23
C GLU A 65 -4.56 23.23 7.91
N TYR A 66 -5.22 23.32 6.76
CA TYR A 66 -5.97 24.52 6.35
C TYR A 66 -7.20 24.75 7.22
N ASP A 67 -7.38 25.96 7.76
CA ASP A 67 -8.37 26.26 8.78
C ASP A 67 -9.51 27.18 8.30
N GLU A 68 -9.49 27.68 7.07
CA GLU A 68 -10.60 28.45 6.53
C GLU A 68 -11.74 27.53 6.05
N ASN A 69 -12.97 27.94 6.33
CA ASN A 69 -14.17 27.18 5.96
C ASN A 69 -14.65 27.54 4.54
N ASP A 70 -13.78 27.38 3.55
CA ASP A 70 -14.06 27.62 2.13
C ASP A 70 -14.12 26.32 1.30
N THR A 71 -14.12 25.16 1.98
CA THR A 71 -14.12 23.80 1.42
C THR A 71 -12.82 23.36 0.72
N THR A 72 -11.74 24.13 0.81
CA THR A 72 -10.45 23.80 0.19
C THR A 72 -9.52 22.97 1.08
N ARG A 73 -9.87 22.74 2.35
CA ARG A 73 -9.13 21.82 3.23
C ARG A 73 -9.14 20.39 2.69
N GLY A 74 -8.04 19.66 2.94
CA GLY A 74 -7.86 18.24 2.67
C GLY A 74 -7.08 17.95 1.39
N TYR A 75 -7.36 16.82 0.75
CA TYR A 75 -6.69 16.40 -0.48
C TYR A 75 -7.69 16.07 -1.59
N ARG A 76 -7.28 16.25 -2.84
CA ARG A 76 -8.02 15.82 -4.02
C ARG A 76 -7.99 14.30 -4.16
N TRP A 77 -6.82 13.69 -3.96
CA TRP A 77 -6.68 12.25 -3.77
C TRP A 77 -6.13 11.98 -2.38
N LEU A 78 -6.80 11.09 -1.65
CA LEU A 78 -6.48 10.84 -0.27
C LEU A 78 -5.11 10.17 -0.14
N PRO A 79 -4.29 10.59 0.85
CA PRO A 79 -3.12 9.83 1.24
C PRO A 79 -3.51 8.42 1.66
N LYS A 80 -2.67 7.46 1.31
CA LYS A 80 -2.86 6.07 1.65
C LYS A 80 -1.53 5.34 1.79
N GLU A 81 -1.46 4.45 2.77
CA GLU A 81 -0.37 3.50 2.92
C GLU A 81 -0.90 2.09 2.67
N GLN A 82 -0.20 1.31 1.85
CA GLN A 82 -0.57 -0.06 1.52
C GLN A 82 0.62 -0.99 1.77
N LEU A 83 0.40 -2.05 2.54
CA LEU A 83 1.36 -3.14 2.75
C LEU A 83 0.80 -4.43 2.17
N ASN A 84 1.41 -4.88 1.07
CA ASN A 84 1.05 -6.09 0.36
C ASN A 84 2.05 -7.21 0.69
N GLY A 85 1.56 -8.29 1.29
CA GLY A 85 2.30 -9.53 1.50
C GLY A 85 1.91 -10.59 0.48
N THR A 86 2.87 -11.39 0.01
CA THR A 86 2.61 -12.54 -0.86
C THR A 86 3.47 -13.72 -0.46
N ALA A 87 2.85 -14.88 -0.28
CA ALA A 87 3.53 -16.16 -0.12
C ALA A 87 3.02 -17.14 -1.16
N LEU A 88 3.92 -17.87 -1.80
CA LEU A 88 3.61 -18.86 -2.82
C LEU A 88 4.41 -20.12 -2.54
N ILE A 89 3.73 -21.25 -2.56
CA ILE A 89 4.36 -22.56 -2.66
C ILE A 89 3.81 -23.26 -3.89
N SER A 90 4.70 -23.83 -4.69
CA SER A 90 4.31 -24.62 -5.85
C SER A 90 5.11 -25.91 -5.97
N TYR A 91 4.42 -26.92 -6.50
CA TYR A 91 4.96 -28.21 -6.83
C TYR A 91 4.75 -28.46 -8.33
N SER A 92 5.77 -28.96 -9.01
CA SER A 92 5.68 -29.32 -10.42
C SER A 92 6.50 -30.57 -10.69
N LYS A 93 5.83 -31.66 -11.07
CA LYS A 93 6.47 -32.91 -11.49
C LYS A 93 5.74 -33.47 -12.72
N GLU A 94 6.46 -33.59 -13.83
CA GLU A 94 5.97 -34.20 -15.08
C GLU A 94 4.58 -33.67 -15.48
N ASN A 95 3.54 -34.48 -15.29
CA ASN A 95 2.16 -34.19 -15.68
C ASN A 95 1.31 -33.54 -14.58
N PHE A 96 1.86 -33.31 -13.39
CA PHE A 96 1.15 -32.74 -12.25
C PHE A 96 1.79 -31.43 -11.79
N ARG A 97 0.98 -30.37 -11.68
CA ARG A 97 1.40 -29.14 -11.01
C ARG A 97 0.32 -28.72 -10.02
N PHE A 98 0.80 -28.13 -8.94
CA PHE A 98 -0.01 -27.64 -7.86
C PHE A 98 0.62 -26.36 -7.33
N PHE A 99 -0.21 -25.39 -6.96
CA PHE A 99 0.28 -24.27 -6.18
C PHE A 99 -0.78 -23.77 -5.20
N TYR A 100 -0.26 -23.18 -4.13
CA TYR A 100 -1.02 -22.40 -3.19
C TYR A 100 -0.37 -21.03 -3.04
N LYS A 101 -1.16 -19.98 -3.26
CA LYS A 101 -0.76 -18.58 -3.13
C LYS A 101 -1.61 -17.93 -2.05
N PHE A 102 -0.94 -17.30 -1.10
CA PHE A 102 -1.51 -16.46 -0.08
C PHE A 102 -1.11 -15.00 -0.35
N GLU A 103 -2.07 -14.10 -0.26
CA GLU A 103 -1.84 -12.67 -0.37
C GLU A 103 -2.52 -11.95 0.78
N SER A 104 -1.83 -10.99 1.38
CA SER A 104 -2.38 -10.10 2.39
C SER A 104 -2.25 -8.66 1.92
N LEU A 105 -3.23 -7.83 2.23
CA LEU A 105 -3.18 -6.40 1.99
C LEU A 105 -3.71 -5.69 3.24
N ASP A 106 -2.85 -4.90 3.84
CA ASP A 106 -3.18 -3.93 4.88
C ASP A 106 -3.15 -2.54 4.25
N GLU A 107 -4.21 -1.76 4.42
CA GLU A 107 -4.38 -0.47 3.78
C GLU A 107 -5.01 0.54 4.74
N ASP A 108 -4.29 1.65 4.91
CA ASP A 108 -4.68 2.78 5.73
C ASP A 108 -4.93 3.98 4.82
N VAL A 109 -6.11 4.59 4.91
CA VAL A 109 -6.48 5.77 4.13
C VAL A 109 -6.89 6.89 5.06
N ASP A 110 -6.21 8.02 4.92
CA ASP A 110 -6.47 9.22 5.71
C ASP A 110 -7.41 10.17 4.95
N TYR A 111 -8.58 10.43 5.53
CA TYR A 111 -9.57 11.36 5.02
C TYR A 111 -9.62 12.62 5.88
N TYR A 112 -9.34 13.75 5.25
CA TYR A 112 -9.42 15.06 5.87
C TYR A 112 -10.69 15.76 5.42
N ASN A 113 -11.56 16.11 6.37
CA ASN A 113 -12.83 16.75 6.08
C ASN A 113 -12.61 18.17 5.56
N SER A 114 -13.24 18.50 4.43
CA SER A 114 -13.10 19.82 3.81
C SER A 114 -13.83 20.93 4.57
N THR A 115 -14.74 20.58 5.48
CA THR A 115 -15.51 21.54 6.27
C THR A 115 -14.79 21.84 7.58
N VAL A 116 -14.50 23.12 7.82
CA VAL A 116 -13.90 23.58 9.08
C VAL A 116 -14.97 24.26 9.92
N GLN A 117 -15.11 23.81 11.16
CA GLN A 117 -16.06 24.32 12.12
C GLN A 117 -15.37 25.27 13.10
N SER A 118 -16.13 26.21 13.64
CA SER A 118 -15.65 27.13 14.68
C SER A 118 -16.35 26.82 16.00
N GLY A 119 -15.59 26.77 17.08
CA GLY A 119 -16.06 26.59 18.45
C GLY A 119 -15.54 27.71 19.35
N PHE A 120 -16.12 27.80 20.54
CA PHE A 120 -15.69 28.72 21.58
C PHE A 120 -15.75 28.02 22.94
N ASN A 121 -14.73 28.25 23.77
CA ASN A 121 -14.70 27.82 25.16
C ASN A 121 -14.04 28.92 26.01
N ASP A 122 -14.52 29.13 27.23
CA ASP A 122 -14.00 30.11 28.19
C ASP A 122 -12.50 29.94 28.51
N VAL A 123 -11.94 28.72 28.34
CA VAL A 123 -10.52 28.43 28.61
C VAL A 123 -9.62 28.74 27.40
N THR A 124 -10.02 28.35 26.19
CA THR A 124 -9.21 28.42 24.97
C THR A 124 -9.61 29.58 24.02
N GLY A 125 -10.71 30.26 24.30
CA GLY A 125 -11.28 31.26 23.41
C GLY A 125 -11.89 30.64 22.14
N SER A 126 -11.87 31.39 21.04
CA SER A 126 -12.33 30.91 19.73
C SER A 126 -11.33 29.93 19.13
N TYR A 127 -11.80 28.78 18.67
CA TYR A 127 -10.97 27.76 18.03
C TYR A 127 -11.66 27.18 16.79
N ARG A 128 -10.87 26.54 15.93
CA ARG A 128 -11.35 25.85 14.72
C ARG A 128 -11.03 24.37 14.78
N TYR A 129 -11.90 23.54 14.22
CA TYR A 129 -11.74 22.09 14.20
C TYR A 129 -12.42 21.46 12.98
N ALA A 130 -12.04 20.24 12.62
CA ALA A 130 -12.63 19.47 11.53
C ALA A 130 -12.72 17.98 11.90
N ASP A 131 -13.72 17.30 11.35
CA ASP A 131 -13.98 15.88 11.65
C ASP A 131 -13.29 14.95 10.65
N ASP A 132 -12.03 14.63 10.90
CA ASP A 132 -11.23 13.73 10.06
C ASP A 132 -11.55 12.24 10.31
N LYS A 133 -11.26 11.39 9.33
CA LYS A 133 -11.52 9.94 9.39
C LYS A 133 -10.33 9.16 8.89
N ARG A 134 -10.11 8.00 9.51
CA ARG A 134 -9.15 7.00 9.03
C ARG A 134 -9.89 5.72 8.68
N TYR A 135 -9.59 5.19 7.51
CA TYR A 135 -10.15 3.93 7.04
C TYR A 135 -9.06 2.86 7.06
N PHE A 136 -9.28 1.83 7.86
CA PHE A 136 -8.39 0.68 8.00
C PHE A 136 -9.00 -0.50 7.26
N SER A 137 -8.25 -1.12 6.35
CA SER A 137 -8.72 -2.20 5.48
C SER A 137 -7.74 -3.34 5.45
N ASN A 138 -8.19 -4.51 5.89
CA ASN A 138 -7.39 -5.74 5.94
C ASN A 138 -8.03 -6.81 5.05
N ARG A 139 -7.27 -7.31 4.07
CA ARG A 139 -7.75 -8.27 3.08
C ARG A 139 -6.80 -9.46 2.96
N PHE A 140 -7.38 -10.66 2.90
CA PHE A 140 -6.65 -11.90 2.71
C PHE A 140 -7.21 -12.65 1.51
N PHE A 141 -6.32 -13.11 0.63
CA PHE A 141 -6.67 -13.89 -0.55
C PHE A 141 -5.94 -15.23 -0.51
N HIS A 142 -6.69 -16.29 -0.82
CA HIS A 142 -6.19 -17.66 -0.89
C HIS A 142 -6.51 -18.20 -2.28
N THR A 143 -5.47 -18.52 -3.04
CA THR A 143 -5.62 -19.13 -4.36
C THR A 143 -4.97 -20.50 -4.33
N LEU A 144 -5.76 -21.53 -4.61
CA LEU A 144 -5.30 -22.90 -4.78
C LEU A 144 -5.60 -23.36 -6.20
N ASN A 145 -4.61 -23.94 -6.86
CA ASN A 145 -4.78 -24.53 -8.18
C ASN A 145 -4.03 -25.86 -8.27
N ALA A 146 -4.66 -26.84 -8.90
CA ALA A 146 -4.07 -28.12 -9.22
C ALA A 146 -4.44 -28.48 -10.65
N ASN A 147 -3.46 -28.91 -11.44
CA ASN A 147 -3.68 -29.43 -12.78
C ASN A 147 -2.86 -30.71 -12.99
N GLY A 148 -3.52 -31.68 -13.60
CA GLY A 148 -2.95 -33.00 -13.88
C GLY A 148 -3.36 -33.45 -15.27
N LYS A 149 -2.42 -34.02 -16.03
CA LYS A 149 -2.75 -34.79 -17.22
C LYS A 149 -2.79 -36.28 -16.84
N MET A 150 -3.90 -36.94 -17.12
CA MET A 150 -4.04 -38.40 -17.04
C MET A 150 -3.24 -39.06 -18.16
#